data_AF-A0A1Q5ZSD1-F1
#
_entry.id   AF-A0A1Q5ZSD1-F1
#
_cell.length_a   1.000
_cell.length_b   1.000
_cell.length_c   1.000
_cell.angle_alpha   90.00
_cell.angle_beta   90.00
_cell.angle_gamma   90.00
#
_symmetry.space_group_name_H-M   'P 1'
#
loop_
_entity.id
_entity.type
_entity.pdbx_description
1 polymer ?
#
loop_
_entity_poly.entity_id
_entity_poly.type
_entity_poly.pdbx_seq_one_letter_code
_entity_poly.pdbx_strand_id
1 'polypeptide(L)' 'MALPVVLEIKTVSGKVSRITLPVEVWSTGSHWDFKYPTTEEIATVTYDPDHVFPDYNTDNNVWRR' A
#
# COMPACT_ATOMS: atom_id res chain seq x y z
N MET A 1 7.87 15.73 4.93
CA MET A 1 6.99 16.01 3.76
C MET A 1 5.92 14.93 3.74
N ALA A 2 4.67 15.26 3.47
CA ALA A 2 3.60 14.27 3.33
C ALA A 2 3.44 13.92 1.85
N LEU A 3 3.56 12.63 1.52
CA LEU A 3 3.40 12.11 0.16
C LEU A 3 2.13 11.25 0.09
N PRO A 4 1.46 11.16 -1.06
CA PRO A 4 0.34 10.24 -1.24
C PRO A 4 0.83 8.80 -1.01
N VAL A 5 0.06 8.01 -0.26
CA VAL A 5 0.41 6.60 -0.05
C VAL A 5 -0.29 5.77 -1.11
N VAL A 6 0.48 5.31 -2.11
CA VAL A 6 -0.03 4.47 -3.20
C VAL A 6 0.22 3.00 -2.87
N LEU A 7 -0.84 2.21 -2.82
CA LEU A 7 -0.78 0.78 -2.55
C LEU A 7 -1.36 -0.01 -3.71
N GLU A 8 -0.63 -1.02 -4.16
CA GLU A 8 -1.10 -2.07 -5.05
C GLU A 8 -1.39 -3.33 -4.24
N ILE A 9 -2.65 -3.77 -4.27
CA ILE A 9 -3.13 -4.95 -3.55
C ILE A 9 -3.45 -6.01 -4.58
N LYS A 10 -2.80 -7.16 -4.44
CA LYS A 10 -3.04 -8.34 -5.26
C LYS A 10 -3.70 -9.43 -4.44
N THR A 11 -4.84 -9.92 -4.90
CA THR A 11 -5.53 -11.06 -4.28
C THR A 11 -5.03 -12.39 -4.84
N VAL A 12 -5.27 -13.49 -4.13
CA VAL A 12 -4.85 -14.84 -4.57
C VAL A 12 -5.55 -15.27 -5.87
N SER A 13 -6.74 -14.72 -6.16
CA SER A 13 -7.45 -14.95 -7.42
C SER A 13 -6.79 -14.24 -8.61
N GLY A 14 -5.77 -13.40 -8.37
CA GLY A 14 -5.03 -12.66 -9.40
C GLY A 14 -5.56 -11.25 -9.64
N LYS A 15 -6.57 -10.79 -8.90
CA LYS A 15 -7.10 -9.43 -9.03
C LYS A 15 -6.09 -8.43 -8.46
N VAL A 16 -5.74 -7.42 -9.25
CA VAL A 16 -4.87 -6.31 -8.84
C VAL A 16 -5.74 -5.07 -8.66
N SER A 17 -5.60 -4.40 -7.52
CA SER A 17 -6.29 -3.16 -7.22
C SER A 17 -5.30 -2.12 -6.73
N ARG A 18 -5.38 -0.91 -7.27
CA ARG A 18 -4.57 0.23 -6.82
C ARG A 18 -5.43 1.18 -6.00
N ILE A 19 -4.94 1.56 -4.84
CA ILE A 19 -5.55 2.58 -3.98
C ILE A 19 -4.54 3.67 -3.69
N THR A 20 -5.01 4.92 -3.69
CA THR A 20 -4.21 6.06 -3.27
C THR A 20 -4.86 6.62 -2.01
N LEU A 21 -4.13 6.56 -0.92
CA LEU A 21 -4.55 7.09 0.36
C LEU A 21 -4.20 8.59 0.43
N PRO A 22 -5.07 9.38 1.07
CA PRO A 22 -4.89 10.82 1.17
C PRO A 22 -3.74 11.15 2.13
N VAL A 23 -3.16 12.35 2.03
CA VAL A 23 -1.96 12.75 2.80
C VAL A 23 -2.23 12.91 4.30
N GLU A 24 -3.50 12.99 4.69
CA GLU A 24 -3.97 13.11 6.05
C GLU A 24 -3.62 11.88 6.91
N VAL A 25 -3.33 10.72 6.29
CA VAL A 25 -2.86 9.52 7.00
C VAL A 25 -1.53 9.76 7.74
N TRP A 26 -0.73 10.75 7.30
CA TRP A 26 0.49 11.13 8.00
C TRP A 26 0.22 11.90 9.31
N SER A 27 -1.00 12.44 9.48
CA SER A 27 -1.37 13.21 10.68
C SER A 27 -1.89 12.34 11.82
N THR A 28 -2.10 11.03 11.60
CA THR A 28 -2.69 10.14 12.61
C THR A 28 -1.66 9.52 13.56
N GLY A 29 -0.37 9.78 13.36
CA GLY A 29 0.72 9.29 14.21
C GLY A 29 1.59 8.25 13.49
N SER A 30 2.24 7.38 14.27
CA SER A 30 3.20 6.38 13.75
C SER A 30 2.54 5.14 13.15
N HIS A 31 1.24 4.94 13.35
CA HIS A 31 0.48 3.79 12.88
C HIS A 31 -0.83 4.26 12.28
N TRP A 32 -1.22 3.64 11.18
CA TRP A 32 -2.50 3.88 10.53
C TRP A 32 -3.03 2.58 9.94
N ASP A 33 -4.27 2.25 10.30
CA ASP A 33 -4.94 1.05 9.85
C ASP A 33 -6.06 1.40 8.87
N PHE A 34 -6.19 0.61 7.80
CA PHE A 34 -7.34 0.70 6.90
C PHE A 34 -7.91 -0.65 6.57
N LYS A 35 -9.21 -0.64 6.33
CA LYS A 35 -9.94 -1.82 5.93
C LYS A 35 -10.11 -1.82 4.42
N TYR A 36 -9.43 -2.74 3.73
CA TYR A 36 -9.68 -2.99 2.32
C TYR A 36 -10.94 -3.85 2.17
N PRO A 37 -11.98 -3.42 1.45
CA PRO A 37 -13.25 -4.16 1.33
C PRO A 37 -13.12 -5.31 0.32
N THR A 38 -12.39 -6.36 0.71
CA THR A 38 -12.25 -7.60 -0.07
C THR A 38 -12.85 -8.79 0.65
N THR A 39 -13.47 -9.69 -0.11
CA THR A 39 -13.86 -11.04 0.34
C THR A 39 -12.80 -12.08 -0.03
N GLU A 40 -11.87 -11.72 -0.91
CA GLU A 40 -10.77 -12.57 -1.37
C GLU A 40 -9.55 -12.36 -0.48
N GLU A 41 -8.78 -13.42 -0.28
CA GLU A 41 -7.52 -13.38 0.44
C GLU A 41 -6.48 -12.52 -0.32
N ILE A 42 -5.74 -11.71 0.44
CA ILE A 42 -4.69 -10.83 -0.10
C ILE A 42 -3.40 -11.66 -0.19
N ALA A 43 -2.83 -11.73 -1.38
CA ALA A 43 -1.56 -12.40 -1.63
C ALA A 43 -0.38 -11.46 -1.37
N THR A 44 -0.41 -10.28 -1.96
CA THR A 44 0.66 -9.28 -1.82
C THR A 44 0.10 -7.87 -1.72
N VAL A 45 0.79 -7.04 -0.93
CA VAL A 45 0.59 -5.59 -0.88
C VAL A 45 1.92 -4.94 -1.21
N THR A 46 1.90 -4.00 -2.14
CA THR A 46 3.09 -3.26 -2.57
C THR A 46 2.85 -1.77 -2.41
N TYR A 47 3.69 -1.11 -1.62
CA TYR A 47 3.76 0.34 -1.54
C TYR A 47 4.64 0.89 -2.65
N ASP A 48 4.22 2.00 -3.26
CA ASP A 48 4.88 2.63 -4.41
C ASP A 48 5.26 1.64 -5.52
N PRO A 49 4.27 0.96 -6.15
CA PRO A 49 4.54 -0.04 -7.19
C PRO A 49 5.25 0.54 -8.43
N ASP A 50 5.12 1.86 -8.64
CA ASP A 50 5.71 2.55 -9.78
C ASP A 50 7.09 3.17 -9.43
N HIS A 51 7.57 2.98 -8.19
CA HIS A 51 8.86 3.45 -7.67
C HIS A 51 9.14 4.94 -7.96
N VAL A 52 8.11 5.78 -7.81
CA VAL A 52 8.20 7.22 -8.11
C VAL A 52 8.72 8.03 -6.92
N PHE A 53 8.71 7.47 -5.72
CA PHE A 53 9.17 8.16 -4.52
C PHE A 53 10.64 7.89 -4.23
N PRO A 54 11.36 8.88 -3.66
CA PRO A 54 12.75 8.69 -3.25
C PRO A 54 12.79 7.81 -1.99
N ASP A 55 12.77 6.49 -2.21
CA ASP A 55 12.91 5.48 -1.16
C ASP A 55 14.34 4.92 -1.12
N TYR A 56 14.91 4.88 0.07
CA TYR A 56 16.24 4.31 0.30
C TYR A 56 16.21 2.77 0.20
N ASN A 57 15.09 2.13 0.55
CA ASN A 57 14.97 0.68 0.57
C ASN A 57 13.60 0.24 0.05
N THR A 58 13.50 0.04 -1.26
CA THR A 58 12.25 -0.40 -1.89
C THR A 58 11.86 -1.84 -1.59
N ASP A 59 12.76 -2.68 -1.05
CA ASP A 59 12.46 -4.08 -0.77
C ASP A 59 11.48 -4.25 0.41
N ASN A 60 11.46 -3.31 1.35
CA ASN A 60 10.54 -3.34 2.49
C ASN A 60 9.12 -2.84 2.15
N ASN A 61 8.90 -2.41 0.90
CA ASN A 61 7.60 -1.94 0.43
C ASN A 61 6.68 -3.08 0.00
N VAL A 62 7.16 -4.33 0.02
CA VAL A 62 6.38 -5.49 -0.39
C VAL A 62 6.07 -6.37 0.81
N TRP A 63 4.80 -6.41 1.18
CA TRP A 63 4.27 -7.35 2.17
C TRP A 63 3.64 -8.54 1.45
N ARG A 64 4.05 -9.74 1.83
CA ARG A 64 3.51 -11.00 1.33
C ARG A 64 2.87 -11.75 2.49
N ARG A 65 1.78 -12.43 2.21
CA ARG A 65 1.17 -13.37 3.16
C ARG A 65 1.85 -14.73 3.11
#